data_AF-A0A815UMA6-F1
#
_entry.id   AF-A0A815UMA6-F1
#
_cell.length_a   1.000
_cell.length_b   1.000
_cell.length_c   1.000
_cell.angle_alpha   90.00
_cell.angle_beta   90.00
_cell.angle_gamma   90.00
#
_symmetry.space_group_name_H-M   'P 1'
#
loop_
_entity.id
_entity.type
_entity.pdbx_description
1 polymer ?
#
loop_
_entity_poly.entity_id
_entity_poly.type
_entity_poly.pdbx_seq_one_letter_code
_entity_poly.pdbx_strand_id
1 'polypeptide(L)' 'ILFGCCNGTFASKALTSVSSGSPNGLATDDFKGDTKIDIAITNSGSSTIQTFLNPC' A
#
# COMPACT_ATOMS: atom_id res chain seq x y z
N ILE A 1 1.20 -3.69 -7.12
CA ILE A 1 1.54 -2.31 -6.74
C ILE A 1 3.01 -2.08 -7.07
N LEU A 2 3.40 -0.85 -7.41
CA LEU A 2 4.79 -0.50 -7.68
C LEU A 2 5.21 0.59 -6.69
N PHE A 3 6.20 0.32 -5.85
CA PHE A 3 6.68 1.29 -4.85
C PHE A 3 7.78 2.16 -5.44
N GLY A 4 7.69 3.47 -5.23
CA GLY A 4 8.73 4.40 -5.63
C GLY A 4 9.91 4.35 -4.66
N CYS A 5 11.11 4.37 -5.21
CA CYS A 5 12.35 4.52 -4.46
C CYS A 5 12.78 6.01 -4.53
N CYS A 6 13.36 6.55 -3.45
CA CYS A 6 13.85 7.94 -3.39
C CYS A 6 15.02 8.25 -4.36
N ASN A 7 15.40 7.31 -5.23
CA ASN A 7 16.39 7.47 -6.29
C ASN A 7 15.76 7.55 -7.70
N GLY A 8 14.44 7.77 -7.79
CA GLY A 8 13.72 7.89 -9.07
C GLY A 8 13.45 6.55 -9.77
N THR A 9 13.68 5.43 -9.09
CA THR A 9 13.36 4.09 -9.61
C THR A 9 12.13 3.53 -8.91
N PHE A 10 11.71 2.35 -9.33
CA PHE A 10 10.66 1.60 -8.68
C PHE A 10 11.16 0.25 -8.18
N ALA A 11 10.67 -0.19 -7.02
CA ALA A 11 10.90 -1.53 -6.51
C ALA A 11 10.30 -2.59 -7.44
N SER A 12 10.68 -3.86 -7.27
CA SER A 12 10.00 -4.95 -7.97
C SER A 12 8.51 -4.96 -7.65
N LYS A 13 7.68 -5.33 -8.64
CA LYS A 13 6.22 -5.39 -8.49
C LYS A 13 5.86 -6.32 -7.33
N ALA A 14 5.29 -5.76 -6.27
CA ALA A 14 4.63 -6.56 -5.25
C ALA A 14 3.26 -7.00 -5.79
N LEU A 15 3.11 -8.32 -5.99
CA LEU A 15 1.83 -8.95 -6.22
C LEU A 15 1.17 -9.18 -4.86
N THR A 16 0.41 -8.18 -4.42
CA THR A 16 -0.44 -8.31 -3.26
C THR A 16 -1.89 -8.25 -3.69
N SER A 17 -2.62 -9.33 -3.44
CA SER A 17 -4.06 -9.33 -3.62
C SER A 17 -4.67 -8.39 -2.58
N VAL A 18 -5.46 -7.43 -3.04
CA VAL A 18 -6.38 -6.74 -2.16
C VAL A 18 -7.42 -7.79 -1.73
N SER A 19 -7.72 -7.86 -0.43
CA SER A 19 -8.76 -8.76 0.09
C SER A 19 -10.02 -8.73 -0.78
N SER A 20 -10.71 -9.87 -0.91
CA SER A 20 -11.96 -9.94 -1.67
C SER A 20 -12.99 -9.02 -1.03
N GLY A 21 -13.43 -8.01 -1.77
CA GLY A 21 -14.43 -7.07 -1.32
C GLY A 21 -14.20 -5.74 -2.00
N SER A 22 -15.28 -4.98 -2.20
CA SER A 22 -15.30 -3.72 -2.92
C SER A 22 -14.37 -2.69 -2.27
N PRO A 23 -13.14 -2.49 -2.79
CA PRO A 23 -12.22 -1.49 -2.25
C PRO A 23 -12.83 -0.12 -2.55
N ASN A 24 -12.88 0.74 -1.53
CA ASN A 24 -13.62 2.00 -1.62
C ASN A 24 -12.82 3.22 -1.15
N GLY A 25 -11.58 3.02 -0.70
CA GLY A 25 -10.72 4.09 -0.22
C GLY A 25 -9.23 3.72 -0.30
N LEU A 26 -8.41 4.75 -0.51
CA LEU A 26 -6.95 4.68 -0.58
C LEU A 26 -6.36 5.86 0.18
N ALA A 27 -5.34 5.61 0.99
CA ALA A 27 -4.53 6.64 1.64
C ALA A 27 -3.05 6.27 1.56
N THR A 28 -2.19 7.28 1.64
CA THR A 28 -0.72 7.13 1.63
C THR A 28 -0.11 7.97 2.74
N ASP A 29 0.75 7.38 3.55
CA ASP A 29 1.50 8.05 4.62
C ASP A 29 2.67 7.16 5.08
N ASP A 30 3.56 7.67 5.91
CA ASP A 30 4.58 6.87 6.60
C ASP A 30 3.96 6.17 7.83
N PHE A 31 3.23 5.08 7.60
CA PHE A 31 2.51 4.37 8.66
C PHE A 31 3.45 3.61 9.61
N LYS A 32 4.67 3.29 9.16
CA LYS A 32 5.68 2.57 9.96
C LYS A 32 6.71 3.49 10.63
N GLY A 33 6.78 4.77 10.26
CA GLY A 33 7.74 5.74 10.81
C GLY A 33 9.16 5.55 10.30
N ASP A 34 9.34 4.95 9.11
CA ASP A 34 10.66 4.69 8.52
C ASP A 34 10.99 5.61 7.34
N THR A 35 10.25 6.71 7.21
CA THR A 35 10.38 7.77 6.20
C THR A 35 10.03 7.36 4.77
N LYS A 36 9.42 6.18 4.60
CA LYS A 36 8.95 5.67 3.31
C LYS A 36 7.44 5.79 3.25
N ILE A 37 6.92 6.18 2.08
CA ILE A 37 5.48 6.28 1.89
C ILE A 37 4.89 4.88 1.74
N ASP A 38 4.02 4.52 2.69
CA ASP A 38 3.22 3.31 2.70
C ASP A 38 1.84 3.55 2.07
N ILE A 39 1.06 2.49 1.89
CA ILE A 39 -0.28 2.53 1.29
C ILE A 39 -1.28 1.84 2.20
N ALA A 40 -2.43 2.45 2.45
CA ALA A 40 -3.57 1.84 3.12
C ALA A 40 -4.78 1.77 2.18
N ILE A 41 -5.44 0.62 2.16
CA ILE A 41 -6.66 0.37 1.36
C ILE A 41 -7.79 -0.03 2.29
N THR A 42 -8.93 0.64 2.19
CA THR A 42 -10.16 0.22 2.88
C THR A 42 -11.01 -0.64 1.96
N ASN A 43 -11.57 -1.71 2.53
CA ASN A 43 -12.44 -2.62 1.84
C ASN A 43 -13.81 -2.70 2.53
N SER A 44 -14.81 -2.07 1.91
CA SER A 44 -16.19 -2.09 2.41
C SER A 44 -16.85 -3.46 2.32
N GLY A 45 -16.50 -4.27 1.32
CA GLY A 45 -17.11 -5.59 1.11
C GLY A 45 -16.69 -6.63 2.17
N SER A 46 -15.45 -6.54 2.66
CA SER A 46 -14.93 -7.42 3.72
C SER A 46 -14.82 -6.73 5.09
N SER A 47 -15.12 -5.44 5.20
CA SER A 47 -14.91 -4.64 6.41
C SER A 47 -13.47 -4.71 6.94
N THR A 48 -12.49 -4.72 6.04
CA THR A 48 -11.05 -4.80 6.38
C THR A 48 -10.29 -3.57 5.91
N ILE A 49 -9.17 -3.32 6.56
CA ILE A 49 -8.14 -2.37 6.12
C ILE A 49 -6.88 -3.18 5.83
N GLN A 50 -6.26 -2.93 4.68
CA GLN A 50 -5.02 -3.58 4.29
C GLN A 50 -3.94 -2.52 4.07
N THR A 51 -2.81 -2.69 4.75
CA THR A 51 -1.65 -1.80 4.64
C THR A 51 -0.52 -2.50 3.88
N PHE A 52 0.08 -1.78 2.94
CA PHE A 52 1.27 -2.20 2.22
C PHE A 52 2.43 -1.30 2.59
N LEU A 53 3.44 -1.91 3.19
CA LEU A 53 4.62 -1.21 3.68
C LEU A 53 5.65 -1.13 2.56
N ASN A 54 6.15 0.07 2.30
CA ASN A 54 7.15 0.28 1.27
C ASN A 54 8.53 -0.15 1.81
N PRO A 55 9.20 -1.16 1.21
CA PRO A 55 10.54 -1.56 1.63
C PRO A 55 11.63 -0.59 1.13
N CYS A 56 11.31 0.32 0.21
CA CYS A 56 12.26 1.11 -0.56
C CYS A 56 12.22 2.60 -0.23
#